data_AF-A0A0G1ISQ9-F1
#
_entry.id   AF-A0A0G1ISQ9-F1
#
_cell.length_a   1.000
_cell.length_b   1.000
_cell.length_c   1.000
_cell.angle_alpha   90.00
_cell.angle_beta   90.00
_cell.angle_gamma   90.00
#
_symmetry.space_group_name_H-M   'P 1'
#
loop_
_entity.id
_entity.type
_entity.pdbx_description
1 polymer ?
#
loop_
_entity_poly.entity_id
_entity_poly.type
_entity_poly.pdbx_seq_one_letter_code
_entity_poly.pdbx_strand_id
1 'polypeptide(L)'
;MAKNVDIQNAKYQEAVRLKYAGESYIVIAKKLKTPLSTVQKWFMFGGLLKEEYDKFRDEQNELKKADAQEILRKNLAVAASMMIALMGSSDDNVKFRAAKEVLDRELGSPKETVEHRGLFGTDISYEQILRKAREKPPPDG
;
A
#
# COMPACT_ATOMS: atom_id res chain seq x y z
N MET A 1 -32.14 2.09 -30.40
CA MET A 1 -31.50 1.05 -31.21
C MET A 1 -30.12 0.77 -30.64
N ALA A 2 -29.97 -0.24 -29.78
CA ALA A 2 -28.66 -0.69 -29.35
C ALA A 2 -28.03 -1.44 -30.53
N LYS A 3 -27.03 -0.83 -31.20
CA LYS A 3 -26.25 -1.55 -32.20
C LYS A 3 -25.52 -2.66 -31.45
N ASN A 4 -25.84 -3.91 -31.75
CA ASN A 4 -25.05 -5.08 -31.36
C ASN A 4 -23.68 -4.96 -32.03
N VAL A 5 -22.81 -4.16 -31.42
CA VAL A 5 -21.41 -4.07 -31.79
C VAL A 5 -20.73 -5.24 -31.10
N ASP A 6 -19.99 -6.03 -31.87
CA ASP A 6 -19.29 -7.19 -31.35
C ASP A 6 -18.11 -6.71 -30.49
N ILE A 7 -18.34 -6.56 -29.18
CA ILE A 7 -17.35 -6.08 -28.19
C ILE A 7 -16.15 -7.05 -28.14
N GLN A 8 -16.34 -8.30 -28.60
CA GLN A 8 -15.28 -9.30 -28.75
C GLN A 8 -14.36 -9.08 -29.96
N ASN A 9 -14.57 -8.02 -30.75
CA ASN A 9 -13.63 -7.66 -31.81
C ASN A 9 -12.22 -7.45 -31.25
N ALA A 10 -11.23 -8.13 -31.84
CA ALA A 10 -9.81 -8.08 -31.44
C ALA A 10 -9.29 -6.64 -31.30
N LYS A 11 -9.81 -5.70 -32.10
CA LYS A 11 -9.45 -4.28 -32.00
C LYS A 11 -9.87 -3.63 -30.68
N TYR A 12 -11.05 -3.97 -30.18
CA TYR A 12 -11.59 -3.44 -28.93
C TYR A 12 -10.91 -4.08 -27.72
N GLN A 13 -10.65 -5.39 -27.79
CA GLN A 13 -9.86 -6.08 -26.78
C GLN A 13 -8.44 -5.48 -26.66
N GLU A 14 -7.78 -5.20 -27.79
CA GLU A 14 -6.48 -4.56 -27.78
C GLU A 14 -6.55 -3.11 -27.25
N ALA A 15 -7.64 -2.38 -27.53
CA ALA A 15 -7.85 -1.05 -26.95
C ALA A 15 -7.95 -1.12 -25.41
N VAL A 16 -8.73 -2.07 -24.89
CA VAL A 16 -8.89 -2.30 -23.44
C VAL A 16 -7.54 -2.67 -22.81
N ARG A 17 -6.79 -3.59 -23.43
CA ARG A 17 -5.47 -4.02 -22.95
C ARG A 17 -4.47 -2.86 -22.91
N LEU A 18 -4.37 -2.08 -23.99
CA LEU A 18 -3.49 -0.92 -24.06
C LEU A 18 -3.89 0.15 -23.02
N LYS A 19 -5.19 0.36 -22.82
CA LYS A 19 -5.68 1.30 -21.82
C LYS A 19 -5.31 0.87 -20.40
N TYR A 20 -5.46 -0.42 -20.10
CA TYR A 20 -5.06 -1.00 -18.82
C TYR A 20 -3.55 -0.93 -18.59
N ALA A 21 -2.75 -1.08 -19.64
CA ALA A 21 -1.29 -0.89 -19.60
C ALA A 21 -0.84 0.56 -19.32
N GLY A 22 -1.77 1.53 -19.27
CA GLY A 22 -1.48 2.93 -18.97
C GLY A 22 -1.22 3.81 -20.20
N GLU A 23 -1.44 3.29 -21.41
CA GLU A 23 -1.20 4.04 -22.64
C GLU A 23 -2.16 5.25 -22.79
N SER A 24 -1.66 6.34 -23.34
CA SER A 24 -2.48 7.53 -23.63
C SER A 24 -3.43 7.29 -24.80
N TYR A 25 -4.57 7.99 -24.85
CA TYR A 25 -5.52 7.86 -25.96
C TYR A 25 -4.91 8.18 -27.33
N ILE A 26 -3.91 9.06 -27.38
CA ILE A 26 -3.18 9.39 -28.62
C ILE A 26 -2.38 8.18 -29.11
N VAL A 27 -1.70 7.47 -28.21
CA VAL A 27 -0.90 6.28 -28.54
C VAL A 27 -1.83 5.13 -28.97
N ILE A 28 -2.93 4.93 -28.25
CA ILE A 28 -3.94 3.92 -28.59
C ILE A 28 -4.55 4.21 -29.97
N ALA A 29 -4.92 5.47 -30.24
CA ALA A 29 -5.45 5.90 -31.52
C ALA A 29 -4.49 5.63 -32.69
N LYS A 30 -3.19 5.93 -32.49
CA LYS A 30 -2.13 5.64 -33.48
C LYS A 30 -1.97 4.13 -33.71
N LYS A 31 -1.86 3.33 -32.65
CA LYS A 31 -1.69 1.86 -32.73
C LYS A 31 -2.88 1.20 -33.43
N LEU A 32 -4.11 1.63 -33.12
CA LEU A 32 -5.34 1.05 -33.67
C LEU A 32 -5.80 1.72 -34.97
N LYS A 33 -5.01 2.64 -35.54
CA LYS A 33 -5.36 3.44 -36.74
C LYS A 33 -6.79 3.99 -36.67
N THR A 34 -7.15 4.56 -35.52
CA THR A 34 -8.51 5.03 -35.22
C THR A 34 -8.45 6.49 -34.80
N PRO A 35 -9.43 7.34 -35.20
CA PRO A 35 -9.48 8.72 -34.74
C PRO A 35 -9.48 8.82 -33.20
N LEU A 36 -8.72 9.78 -32.67
CA LEU A 36 -8.60 10.03 -31.23
C LEU A 36 -9.96 10.21 -30.55
N SER A 37 -10.84 11.00 -31.17
CA SER A 37 -12.19 11.28 -30.66
C SER A 37 -13.04 10.01 -30.53
N THR A 38 -12.87 9.04 -31.43
CA THR A 38 -13.56 7.75 -31.37
C THR A 38 -13.04 6.90 -30.23
N VAL A 39 -11.72 6.82 -30.04
CA VAL A 39 -11.12 6.08 -28.92
C VAL A 39 -11.52 6.69 -27.58
N GLN A 40 -11.54 8.02 -27.46
CA GLN A 40 -12.04 8.69 -26.26
C GLN A 40 -13.50 8.31 -25.98
N LYS A 41 -14.38 8.38 -27.00
CA LYS A 41 -15.79 7.98 -26.87
C LYS A 41 -16.00 6.55 -26.42
N TRP A 42 -15.10 5.63 -26.73
CA TRP A 42 -15.21 4.24 -26.26
C TRP A 42 -15.08 4.12 -24.74
N PHE A 43 -14.22 4.92 -24.11
CA PHE A 43 -13.93 4.83 -22.68
C PHE A 43 -14.63 5.91 -21.84
N MET A 44 -15.43 6.78 -22.44
CA MET A 44 -16.27 7.74 -21.71
C MET A 44 -17.45 7.03 -21.01
N PHE A 45 -18.11 7.73 -20.08
CA PHE A 45 -19.32 7.22 -19.43
C PHE A 45 -20.41 6.90 -20.46
N GLY A 46 -21.01 5.71 -20.36
CA GLY A 46 -21.94 5.18 -21.39
C GLY A 46 -21.27 4.84 -22.73
N GLY A 47 -19.93 4.86 -22.78
CA GLY A 47 -19.13 4.52 -23.94
C GLY A 47 -19.06 3.02 -24.17
N LEU A 48 -18.86 2.63 -25.43
CA LEU A 48 -18.91 1.25 -25.90
C LEU A 48 -18.04 0.26 -25.10
N LEU A 49 -16.86 0.69 -24.66
CA LEU A 49 -15.87 -0.18 -24.00
C LEU A 49 -15.72 0.14 -22.52
N LYS A 50 -16.50 1.08 -21.97
CA LYS A 50 -16.31 1.56 -20.61
C LYS A 50 -16.59 0.46 -19.58
N GLU A 51 -17.75 -0.18 -19.69
CA GLU A 51 -18.13 -1.26 -18.77
C GLU A 51 -17.19 -2.46 -18.87
N GLU A 52 -16.84 -2.87 -20.09
CA GLU A 52 -15.91 -3.97 -20.33
C GLU A 52 -14.50 -3.65 -19.79
N TYR A 53 -14.03 -2.42 -19.99
CA TYR A 53 -12.75 -1.96 -19.44
C TYR A 53 -12.76 -1.96 -17.91
N ASP A 54 -13.84 -1.49 -17.27
CA ASP A 54 -13.92 -1.46 -15.82
C ASP A 54 -13.92 -2.88 -15.23
N LYS A 55 -14.69 -3.81 -15.83
CA LYS A 55 -14.64 -5.24 -15.44
C LYS A 55 -13.25 -5.84 -15.62
N PHE A 56 -12.66 -5.68 -16.80
CA PHE A 56 -11.32 -6.20 -17.08
C PHE A 56 -10.28 -5.62 -16.12
N ARG A 57 -10.34 -4.32 -15.84
CA ARG A 57 -9.45 -3.65 -14.88
C ARG A 57 -9.58 -4.27 -13.49
N ASP A 58 -10.80 -4.47 -13.01
CA ASP A 58 -11.05 -4.99 -11.68
C ASP A 58 -10.61 -6.45 -11.55
N GLU A 59 -10.88 -7.28 -12.56
CA GLU A 59 -10.39 -8.67 -12.63
C GLU A 59 -8.86 -8.74 -12.62
N GLN A 60 -8.18 -7.96 -13.47
CA GLN A 60 -6.72 -7.94 -13.53
C GLN A 60 -6.10 -7.42 -12.23
N ASN A 61 -6.76 -6.46 -11.57
CA ASN A 61 -6.29 -5.95 -10.29
C ASN A 61 -6.45 -6.98 -9.16
N GLU A 62 -7.55 -7.71 -9.11
CA GLU A 62 -7.73 -8.78 -8.13
C GLU A 62 -6.75 -9.94 -8.37
N LEU A 63 -6.47 -10.30 -9.63
CA LEU A 63 -5.42 -11.28 -9.94
C LEU A 63 -4.04 -10.82 -9.45
N LYS A 64 -3.63 -9.60 -9.79
CA LYS A 64 -2.34 -9.04 -9.32
C LYS A 64 -2.25 -8.98 -7.80
N LYS A 65 -3.36 -8.66 -7.13
CA LYS A 65 -3.44 -8.62 -5.68
C LYS A 65 -3.32 -10.01 -5.07
N ALA A 66 -3.98 -11.01 -5.64
CA ALA A 66 -3.85 -12.41 -5.23
C ALA A 66 -2.41 -12.91 -5.40
N ASP A 67 -1.78 -12.63 -6.55
CA ASP A 67 -0.38 -12.98 -6.81
C ASP A 67 0.57 -12.31 -5.80
N ALA A 68 0.36 -11.01 -5.54
CA ALA A 68 1.14 -10.28 -4.54
C ALA A 68 0.95 -10.86 -3.14
N GLN A 69 -0.28 -11.22 -2.75
CA GLN A 69 -0.55 -11.86 -1.46
C GLN A 69 0.13 -13.24 -1.35
N GLU A 70 0.15 -14.02 -2.43
CA GLU A 70 0.82 -15.32 -2.44
C GLU A 70 2.35 -15.16 -2.28
N ILE A 71 2.94 -14.21 -3.01
CA ILE A 71 4.38 -13.88 -2.87
C ILE A 71 4.68 -13.45 -1.44
N LEU A 72 3.87 -12.56 -0.86
CA LEU A 72 4.05 -12.12 0.52
C LEU A 72 3.94 -13.29 1.50
N ARG A 73 2.94 -14.16 1.35
CA ARG A 73 2.76 -15.34 2.21
C ARG A 73 3.96 -16.29 2.14
N LYS A 74 4.49 -16.56 0.94
CA LYS A 74 5.67 -17.43 0.75
C LYS A 74 6.91 -16.85 1.41
N ASN A 75 7.08 -15.53 1.36
CA ASN A 75 8.26 -14.85 1.90
C ASN A 75 8.12 -14.43 3.37
N LEU A 76 6.94 -14.60 3.97
CA LEU A 76 6.68 -14.16 5.34
C LEU A 76 7.62 -14.81 6.36
N ALA A 77 7.85 -16.12 6.25
CA ALA A 77 8.75 -16.84 7.16
C ALA A 77 10.22 -16.37 7.03
N VAL A 78 10.63 -16.03 5.80
CA VAL A 78 11.97 -15.49 5.53
C VAL A 78 12.10 -14.09 6.13
N ALA A 79 11.12 -13.22 5.91
CA ALA A 79 11.09 -11.88 6.49
C ALA A 79 11.11 -11.90 8.03
N ALA A 80 10.35 -12.81 8.65
CA ALA A 80 10.37 -12.99 10.10
C ALA A 80 11.75 -13.44 10.61
N SER A 81 12.37 -14.43 9.94
CA SER A 81 13.71 -14.90 10.28
C SER A 81 14.76 -13.79 10.15
N MET A 82 14.66 -12.97 9.11
CA MET A 82 15.53 -11.81 8.90
C MET A 82 15.37 -10.75 10.00
N MET A 83 14.13 -10.45 10.42
CA MET A 83 13.91 -9.50 11.53
C MET A 83 14.59 -9.97 12.82
N ILE A 84 14.50 -11.25 13.17
CA ILE A 84 15.19 -11.82 14.33
C ILE A 84 16.72 -11.73 14.16
N ALA A 85 17.25 -12.01 12.97
CA ALA A 85 18.68 -11.88 12.70
C ALA A 85 19.18 -10.43 12.85
N LEU A 86 18.38 -9.44 12.44
CA LEU A 86 18.73 -8.01 12.57
C LEU A 86 18.77 -7.53 14.03
N MET A 87 18.10 -8.22 14.96
CA MET A 87 18.27 -7.96 16.40
C MET A 87 19.69 -8.30 16.89
N GLY A 88 20.43 -9.15 16.17
CA GLY A 88 21.84 -9.44 16.41
C GLY A 88 22.82 -8.46 15.74
N SER A 89 22.33 -7.41 15.06
CA SER A 89 23.17 -6.43 14.37
C SER A 89 24.11 -5.68 15.32
N SER A 90 25.29 -5.29 14.83
CA SER A 90 26.21 -4.39 15.53
C SER A 90 25.75 -2.93 15.49
N ASP A 91 24.85 -2.55 14.57
CA ASP A 91 24.23 -1.23 14.50
C ASP A 91 23.00 -1.17 15.42
N ASP A 92 23.07 -0.31 16.43
CA ASP A 92 22.01 -0.14 17.44
C ASP A 92 20.71 0.42 16.86
N ASN A 93 20.74 1.23 15.79
CA ASN A 93 19.53 1.73 15.14
C ASN A 93 18.78 0.60 14.42
N VAL A 94 19.52 -0.28 13.74
CA VAL A 94 18.96 -1.47 13.08
C VAL A 94 18.39 -2.44 14.11
N LYS A 95 19.14 -2.71 15.18
CA LYS A 95 18.74 -3.56 16.30
C LYS A 95 17.47 -3.05 17.00
N PHE A 96 17.43 -1.76 17.32
CA PHE A 96 16.29 -1.12 17.96
C PHE A 96 15.03 -1.21 17.10
N ARG A 97 15.15 -0.92 15.80
CA ARG A 97 14.01 -1.04 14.86
C ARG A 97 13.50 -2.46 14.77
N ALA A 98 14.39 -3.44 14.62
CA ALA A 98 14.00 -4.85 14.58
C ALA A 98 13.28 -5.28 15.87
N ALA A 99 13.82 -4.91 17.04
CA ALA A 99 13.22 -5.23 18.33
C ALA A 99 11.84 -4.56 18.51
N LYS A 100 11.72 -3.27 18.19
CA LYS A 100 10.46 -2.53 18.22
C LYS A 100 9.40 -3.19 17.33
N GLU A 101 9.79 -3.55 16.12
CA GLU A 101 8.91 -4.09 15.08
C GLU A 101 8.42 -5.52 15.42
N VAL A 102 9.20 -6.29 16.19
CA VAL A 102 8.76 -7.57 16.79
C VAL A 102 7.78 -7.33 17.95
N LEU A 103 8.10 -6.41 18.86
CA LEU A 103 7.23 -6.06 19.98
C LEU A 103 5.87 -5.51 19.53
N ASP A 104 5.86 -4.63 18.53
CA ASP A 104 4.64 -4.04 17.97
C ASP A 104 3.72 -5.10 17.32
N ARG A 105 4.27 -6.21 16.82
CA ARG A 105 3.47 -7.33 16.26
C ARG A 105 2.86 -8.21 17.34
N GLU A 106 3.60 -8.52 18.40
CA GLU A 106 3.16 -9.44 19.46
C GLU A 106 2.27 -8.75 20.50
N LEU A 107 2.61 -7.51 20.88
CA LEU A 107 1.91 -6.77 21.93
C LEU A 107 0.94 -5.72 21.35
N GLY A 108 0.97 -5.53 20.04
CA GLY A 108 0.28 -4.45 19.34
C GLY A 108 1.09 -3.15 19.38
N SER A 109 0.83 -2.26 18.42
CA SER A 109 1.39 -0.91 18.46
C SER A 109 0.81 -0.12 19.64
N PRO A 110 1.59 0.76 20.29
CA PRO A 110 1.08 1.65 21.31
C PRO A 110 -0.16 2.40 20.79
N LYS A 111 -1.32 2.15 21.41
CA LYS A 111 -2.62 2.71 20.98
C LYS A 111 -2.77 4.20 21.31
N GLU A 112 -1.91 4.73 22.18
CA GLU A 112 -1.89 6.13 22.54
C GLU A 112 -0.57 6.76 22.12
N THR A 113 -0.63 7.69 21.16
CA THR A 113 0.22 8.87 21.26
C THR A 113 -0.19 9.57 22.54
N VAL A 114 0.55 9.34 23.62
CA VAL A 114 0.49 10.21 24.78
C VAL A 114 0.97 11.56 24.27
N GLU A 115 0.04 12.41 23.82
CA GLU A 115 0.30 13.83 23.86
C GLU A 115 0.61 14.12 25.31
N HIS A 116 1.90 14.23 25.63
CA HIS A 116 2.28 15.05 26.75
C HIS A 116 1.73 16.44 26.43
N ARG A 117 0.50 16.70 26.87
CA ARG A 117 0.22 17.99 27.51
C ARG A 117 1.26 18.04 28.61
N GLY A 118 2.42 18.60 28.27
CA GLY A 118 3.39 18.99 29.27
C GLY A 118 2.60 19.68 30.36
N LEU A 119 2.99 19.45 31.61
CA LEU A 119 2.69 20.44 32.63
C LEU A 119 3.16 21.77 32.06
N PHE A 120 2.20 22.56 31.55
CA PHE A 120 2.43 23.91 31.08
C PHE A 120 3.10 24.62 32.26
N GLY A 121 4.41 24.85 32.17
CA GLY A 121 5.18 25.58 33.17
C GLY A 121 6.25 24.84 33.96
N THR A 122 6.60 23.58 33.67
CA THR A 122 7.78 22.95 34.30
C THR A 122 8.81 22.49 33.27
N ASP A 123 9.98 23.13 33.24
CA ASP A 123 11.16 22.84 32.41
C ASP A 123 11.80 21.48 32.76
N ILE A 124 11.03 20.39 32.75
CA ILE A 124 11.52 19.05 33.07
C ILE A 124 11.80 18.30 31.77
N SER A 125 13.09 18.07 31.51
CA SER A 125 13.60 17.32 30.36
C SER A 125 13.18 15.84 30.43
N TYR A 126 13.00 15.20 29.27
CA TYR A 126 12.69 13.77 29.15
C TYR A 126 13.66 12.88 29.95
N GLU A 127 14.94 13.25 29.99
CA GLU A 127 15.97 12.56 30.79
C GLU A 127 15.72 12.65 32.31
N GLN A 128 15.15 13.77 32.79
CA GLN A 128 14.83 13.96 34.20
C GLN A 128 13.60 13.14 34.64
N ILE A 129 12.65 12.91 33.72
CA ILE A 129 11.50 12.02 33.94
C ILE A 129 11.97 10.58 34.10
N LEU A 130 12.86 10.12 33.20
CA LEU A 130 13.44 8.78 33.28
C LEU A 130 14.29 8.57 34.55
N ARG A 131 14.99 9.61 35.01
CA ARG A 131 15.74 9.55 36.27
C ARG A 131 14.84 9.40 37.48
N LYS A 132 13.75 10.19 37.56
CA LYS A 132 12.76 10.08 38.65
C LYS A 132 12.05 8.74 38.69
N ALA A 133 11.73 8.16 37.53
CA ALA A 133 11.09 6.84 37.47
C ALA A 133 12.01 5.70 37.96
N ARG A 134 13.33 5.92 37.97
CA ARG A 134 14.33 4.97 38.51
C ARG A 134 14.61 5.15 40.00
N GLU A 135 14.24 6.28 40.60
CA GLU A 135 14.35 6.51 42.03
C GLU A 135 13.21 5.76 42.74
N LYS A 136 13.54 4.76 43.56
CA LYS A 136 12.55 4.00 44.36
C LYS A 136 11.75 4.97 45.24
N PRO A 137 10.43 4.78 45.41
CA PRO A 137 9.66 5.60 46.33
C PRO A 137 10.24 5.48 47.75
N PRO A 138 10.18 6.55 48.56
CA PRO A 138 10.71 6.51 49.93
C PRO A 138 10.06 5.36 50.71
N PRO A 139 10.78 4.69 51.62
CA PRO A 139 10.13 3.77 52.53
C PRO A 139 9.09 4.56 53.34
N ASP A 140 7.84 4.09 53.31
CA ASP A 140 6.79 4.62 54.18
C ASP A 140 7.32 4.64 55.63
N GLY A 141 7.14 5.79 56.29
CA GLY A 141 7.74 6.10 57.59
C GLY A 141 7.35 5.17 58.73
#